data_AF-A0A6L5QV98-F1
#
_entry.id   AF-A0A6L5QV98-F1
#
_cell.length_a   1.000
_cell.length_b   1.000
_cell.length_c   1.000
_cell.angle_alpha   90.00
_cell.angle_beta   90.00
_cell.angle_gamma   90.00
#
_symmetry.space_group_name_H-M   'P 1'
#
loop_
_entity.id
_entity.type
_entity.pdbx_description
1 polymer ?
#
loop_
_entity_poly.entity_id
_entity_poly.type
_entity_poly.pdbx_seq_one_letter_code
_entity_poly.pdbx_strand_id
1 'polypeptide(L)'
;MNKQFSKKAKGFTITEILVALAIVAIMSTVIAVNFLGKTEEAKFTRVKGDLTNLQSALMSYYNDNGFFPTTDQGLSALVSKPTQEPVPNNYQRGGYISGGGVANDPWGKPYQYISPGIENDYDLFSMGADGRTGGEGKFQDISVWNMNAINFNVEN
;
A
#
# COMPACT_ATOMS: atom_id res chain seq x y z
N MET A 1 41.32 -43.80 48.41
CA MET A 1 40.51 -42.74 49.07
C MET A 1 40.52 -41.52 48.15
N ASN A 2 39.51 -41.39 47.27
CA ASN A 2 39.49 -40.38 46.21
C ASN A 2 38.80 -39.10 46.69
N LYS A 3 39.56 -38.02 46.88
CA LYS A 3 39.01 -36.69 47.19
C LYS A 3 38.57 -36.00 45.89
N GLN A 4 37.26 -35.98 45.62
CA GLN A 4 36.70 -35.13 44.57
C GLN A 4 36.70 -33.66 45.06
N PHE A 5 37.47 -32.80 44.40
CA PHE A 5 37.41 -31.36 44.62
C PHE A 5 36.16 -30.80 43.93
N SER A 6 35.14 -30.46 44.72
CA SER A 6 34.00 -29.67 44.24
C SER A 6 34.50 -28.28 43.83
N LYS A 7 34.44 -27.97 42.53
CA LYS A 7 34.69 -26.62 42.03
C LYS A 7 33.58 -25.71 42.56
N LYS A 8 33.92 -24.79 43.47
CA LYS A 8 32.97 -23.76 43.92
C LYS A 8 32.51 -22.94 42.72
N ALA A 9 31.23 -23.00 42.40
CA ALA A 9 30.60 -22.08 41.46
C ALA A 9 30.74 -20.66 42.04
N LYS A 10 31.39 -19.77 41.29
CA LYS A 10 31.43 -18.35 41.65
C LYS A 10 30.06 -17.75 41.32
N GLY A 11 29.38 -17.21 42.33
CA GLY A 11 28.15 -16.43 42.16
C GLY A 11 28.47 -15.03 41.66
N PHE A 12 27.45 -14.36 41.10
CA PHE A 12 27.54 -12.98 40.64
C PHE A 12 27.83 -12.02 41.80
N THR A 13 28.66 -11.02 41.55
CA THR A 13 28.90 -9.93 42.49
C THR A 13 27.82 -8.86 42.40
N ILE A 14 27.58 -8.13 43.49
CA ILE A 14 26.68 -6.97 43.50
C ILE A 14 27.14 -5.92 42.48
N THR A 15 28.46 -5.76 42.33
CA THR A 15 29.07 -4.84 41.36
C THR A 15 28.73 -5.20 39.92
N GLU A 16 28.66 -6.48 39.55
CA GLU A 16 28.26 -6.91 38.20
C GLU A 16 26.81 -6.57 37.89
N ILE A 17 25.91 -6.75 38.86
CA ILE A 17 24.50 -6.37 38.69
C ILE A 17 24.36 -4.85 38.56
N LEU A 18 25.11 -4.07 39.35
CA LEU A 18 25.10 -2.62 39.26
C LEU A 18 25.60 -2.10 37.91
N VAL A 19 26.69 -2.68 37.39
CA VAL A 19 27.23 -2.32 36.07
C VAL A 19 26.25 -2.71 34.96
N ALA A 20 25.64 -3.90 35.03
CA ALA A 20 24.64 -4.33 34.05
C ALA A 20 23.41 -3.42 34.04
N LEU A 21 22.90 -3.01 35.20
CA LEU A 21 21.78 -2.07 35.32
C LEU A 21 22.13 -0.69 34.78
N ALA A 22 23.36 -0.21 35.01
CA ALA A 22 23.84 1.05 34.46
C ALA A 22 23.86 1.02 32.92
N ILE A 23 24.35 -0.08 32.32
CA ILE A 23 24.34 -0.25 30.85
C ILE A 23 22.91 -0.28 30.33
N VAL A 24 22.00 -1.02 30.97
CA VAL A 24 20.58 -1.06 30.57
C VAL A 24 19.94 0.32 30.67
N ALA A 25 20.21 1.10 31.72
CA ALA A 25 19.68 2.45 31.88
C ALA A 25 20.18 3.41 30.77
N ILE A 26 21.44 3.30 30.37
CA ILE A 26 22.02 4.09 29.27
C ILE A 26 21.46 3.63 27.92
N MET A 27 21.32 2.33 27.69
CA MET A 27 20.77 1.80 26.44
C MET A 27 19.27 2.11 26.28
N SER A 28 18.54 2.19 27.39
CA SER A 28 17.10 2.47 27.39
C SER A 28 16.77 3.85 26.81
N THR A 29 17.69 4.82 26.89
CA THR A 29 17.46 6.18 26.36
C THR A 29 17.67 6.30 24.85
N VAL A 30 18.32 5.32 24.20
CA VAL A 30 18.70 5.38 22.76
C VAL A 30 17.62 4.79 21.84
N ILE A 31 16.47 4.37 22.40
CA ILE A 31 15.38 3.84 21.59
C ILE A 31 14.53 5.00 21.04
N ALA A 32 15.03 5.66 20.00
CA ALA A 32 14.24 6.55 19.16
C ALA A 32 13.59 5.73 18.03
N VAL A 33 12.34 5.30 18.22
CA VAL A 33 11.59 4.45 17.29
C VAL A 33 10.95 5.32 16.20
N ASN A 34 11.77 5.91 15.32
CA ASN A 34 11.28 6.72 14.18
C ASN A 34 10.72 5.83 13.04
N PHE A 35 9.58 5.19 13.27
CA PHE A 35 8.88 4.37 12.26
C PHE A 35 7.67 5.06 11.62
N LEU A 36 7.24 6.22 12.13
CA LEU A 36 5.98 6.84 11.69
C LEU A 36 6.06 7.48 10.28
N GLY A 37 7.21 8.05 9.87
CA GLY A 37 7.31 8.74 8.57
C GLY A 37 7.44 7.82 7.35
N LYS A 38 8.16 6.70 7.47
CA LYS A 38 8.41 5.77 6.35
C LYS A 38 7.15 5.00 5.91
N THR A 39 6.15 4.95 6.78
CA THR A 39 4.91 4.22 6.51
C THR A 39 4.06 4.95 5.48
N GLU A 40 3.99 6.28 5.52
CA GLU A 40 3.13 7.05 4.60
C GLU A 40 3.72 7.10 3.19
N GLU A 41 5.02 7.34 3.02
CA GLU A 41 5.68 7.31 1.70
C GLU A 41 5.53 5.94 1.02
N ALA A 42 5.63 4.86 1.79
CA ALA A 42 5.40 3.51 1.30
C ALA A 42 3.94 3.30 0.84
N LYS A 43 2.96 3.90 1.53
CA LYS A 43 1.56 3.89 1.09
C LYS A 43 1.40 4.61 -0.24
N PHE A 44 1.93 5.82 -0.39
CA PHE A 44 1.84 6.55 -1.68
C PHE A 44 2.50 5.80 -2.83
N THR A 45 3.69 5.22 -2.59
CA THR A 45 4.37 4.40 -3.59
C THR A 45 3.55 3.17 -3.97
N ARG A 46 2.88 2.54 -3.00
CA ARG A 46 1.95 1.44 -3.25
C ARG A 46 0.76 1.89 -4.10
N VAL A 47 0.10 2.99 -3.76
CA VAL A 47 -0.99 3.56 -4.57
C VAL A 47 -0.55 3.79 -6.00
N LYS A 48 0.63 4.39 -6.18
CA LYS A 48 1.19 4.67 -7.51
C LYS A 48 1.34 3.38 -8.34
N GLY A 49 1.89 2.33 -7.73
CA GLY A 49 2.03 1.02 -8.37
C GLY A 49 0.68 0.39 -8.72
N ASP A 50 -0.26 0.43 -7.78
CA ASP A 50 -1.61 -0.12 -7.96
C ASP A 50 -2.37 0.61 -9.08
N LEU A 51 -2.33 1.95 -9.11
CA LEU A 51 -2.95 2.76 -10.18
C LEU A 51 -2.31 2.49 -11.55
N THR A 52 -0.98 2.34 -11.61
CA THR A 52 -0.26 2.02 -12.86
C THR A 52 -0.66 0.64 -13.39
N ASN A 53 -0.79 -0.34 -12.50
CA ASN A 53 -1.22 -1.69 -12.85
C ASN A 53 -2.67 -1.70 -13.35
N LEU A 54 -3.57 -0.99 -12.65
CA LEU A 54 -4.97 -0.87 -13.04
C LEU A 54 -5.14 -0.14 -14.37
N GLN A 55 -4.40 0.95 -14.60
CA GLN A 55 -4.36 1.64 -15.89
C GLN A 55 -3.93 0.72 -17.02
N SER A 56 -2.88 -0.07 -16.80
CA SER A 56 -2.38 -1.03 -17.80
C SER A 56 -3.45 -2.09 -18.12
N ALA A 57 -4.14 -2.60 -17.10
CA ALA A 57 -5.23 -3.56 -17.27
C ALA A 57 -6.44 -2.96 -18.02
N LEU A 58 -6.81 -1.71 -17.71
CA LEU A 58 -7.86 -0.98 -18.44
C LEU A 58 -7.48 -0.77 -19.91
N MET A 59 -6.22 -0.45 -20.18
CA MET A 59 -5.73 -0.29 -21.55
C MET A 59 -5.76 -1.63 -22.31
N SER A 60 -5.36 -2.73 -21.68
CA SER A 60 -5.51 -4.07 -22.27
C SER A 60 -6.97 -4.42 -22.55
N TYR A 61 -7.88 -4.13 -21.62
CA TYR A 61 -9.32 -4.31 -21.83
C TYR A 61 -9.80 -3.51 -23.05
N TYR A 62 -9.40 -2.24 -23.15
CA TYR A 62 -9.74 -1.38 -24.28
C TYR A 62 -9.17 -1.91 -25.60
N ASN A 63 -7.92 -2.35 -25.63
CA ASN A 63 -7.28 -2.89 -26.84
C ASN A 63 -7.99 -4.14 -27.37
N ASP A 64 -8.49 -4.99 -26.47
CA ASP A 64 -9.20 -6.20 -26.85
C ASP A 64 -10.64 -5.92 -27.29
N ASN A 65 -11.34 -5.02 -26.61
CA ASN A 65 -12.80 -4.87 -26.72
C ASN A 65 -13.24 -3.58 -27.43
N GLY A 66 -12.35 -2.60 -27.59
CA GLY A 66 -12.58 -1.31 -28.25
C GLY A 66 -13.27 -0.25 -27.37
N PHE A 67 -13.51 -0.54 -26.09
CA PHE A 67 -14.13 0.39 -25.14
C PHE A 67 -13.65 0.09 -23.72
N PHE A 68 -13.70 1.09 -22.84
CA PHE A 68 -13.45 0.90 -21.41
C PHE A 68 -14.70 0.34 -20.70
N PRO A 69 -14.55 -0.38 -19.58
CA PRO A 69 -15.69 -0.76 -18.76
C PRO A 69 -16.54 0.45 -18.36
N THR A 70 -17.86 0.29 -18.26
CA THR A 70 -18.71 1.37 -17.76
C THR A 70 -18.52 1.56 -16.25
N THR A 71 -18.98 2.69 -15.71
CA THR A 71 -18.99 2.91 -14.26
C THR A 71 -19.74 1.81 -13.50
N ASP A 72 -20.85 1.31 -14.05
CA ASP A 72 -21.66 0.25 -13.43
C ASP A 72 -20.96 -1.12 -13.48
N GLN A 73 -20.20 -1.41 -14.54
CA GLN A 73 -19.34 -2.59 -14.61
C GLN A 73 -18.14 -2.45 -13.64
N GLY A 74 -17.60 -1.24 -13.56
CA GLY A 74 -16.51 -0.87 -12.67
C GLY A 74 -15.22 -1.65 -12.91
N LEU A 75 -14.31 -1.59 -11.93
CA LEU A 75 -13.05 -2.36 -11.96
C LEU A 75 -13.28 -3.88 -11.84
N SER A 76 -14.49 -4.32 -11.48
CA SER A 76 -14.84 -5.75 -11.44
C SER A 76 -14.78 -6.40 -12.82
N ALA A 77 -14.99 -5.61 -13.89
CA ALA A 77 -14.82 -6.05 -15.27
C ALA A 77 -13.39 -6.47 -15.59
N LEU A 78 -12.40 -5.99 -14.85
CA LEU A 78 -11.00 -6.40 -15.02
C LEU A 78 -10.72 -7.79 -14.43
N VAL A 79 -11.55 -8.25 -13.49
CA VAL A 79 -11.39 -9.56 -12.83
C VAL A 79 -12.16 -10.64 -13.58
N SER A 80 -13.42 -10.33 -13.91
CA SER A 80 -14.35 -11.28 -14.52
C SER A 80 -15.14 -10.64 -15.64
N LYS A 81 -15.50 -11.43 -16.65
CA LYS A 81 -16.25 -10.95 -17.80
C LYS A 81 -17.59 -10.32 -17.34
N PRO A 82 -17.83 -9.03 -17.61
CA PRO A 82 -19.11 -8.41 -17.27
C PRO A 82 -20.24 -9.01 -18.13
N THR A 83 -21.42 -9.13 -17.52
CA THR A 83 -22.64 -9.60 -18.17
C THR A 83 -23.59 -8.47 -18.56
N GLN A 84 -23.35 -7.27 -18.04
CA GLN A 84 -24.12 -6.06 -18.34
C GLN A 84 -23.63 -5.45 -19.65
N GLU A 85 -24.54 -4.84 -20.41
CA GLU A 85 -24.19 -4.15 -21.65
C GLU A 85 -23.33 -2.89 -21.36
N PRO A 86 -22.31 -2.59 -22.18
CA PRO A 86 -21.87 -3.36 -23.36
C PRO A 86 -21.08 -4.62 -22.99
N VAL A 87 -21.50 -5.78 -23.51
CA VAL A 87 -20.81 -7.06 -23.23
C VAL A 87 -19.55 -7.20 -24.11
N PRO A 88 -18.35 -7.41 -23.52
CA PRO A 88 -17.12 -7.54 -24.27
C PRO A 88 -17.09 -8.83 -25.11
N ASN A 89 -16.81 -8.69 -26.40
CA ASN A 89 -16.75 -9.81 -27.33
C ASN A 89 -15.43 -10.58 -27.25
N ASN A 90 -14.31 -9.90 -27.03
CA ASN A 90 -12.96 -10.47 -27.04
C ASN A 90 -12.31 -10.44 -25.65
N TYR A 91 -13.09 -10.81 -24.62
CA TYR A 91 -12.63 -10.76 -23.24
C TYR A 91 -11.51 -11.78 -22.97
N GLN A 92 -10.38 -11.31 -22.41
CA GLN A 92 -9.25 -12.16 -22.05
C GLN A 92 -9.65 -13.29 -21.09
N ARG A 93 -9.28 -14.54 -21.43
CA ARG A 93 -9.52 -15.68 -20.56
C ARG A 93 -8.72 -15.55 -19.26
N GLY A 94 -9.42 -15.46 -18.13
CA GLY A 94 -8.81 -15.27 -16.81
C GLY A 94 -8.77 -13.83 -16.32
N GLY A 95 -9.31 -12.87 -17.08
CA GLY A 95 -9.35 -11.46 -16.72
C GLY A 95 -8.06 -10.71 -17.07
N TYR A 96 -8.05 -9.43 -16.74
CA TYR A 96 -6.99 -8.45 -17.05
C TYR A 96 -6.06 -8.15 -15.87
N ILE A 97 -6.43 -8.58 -14.65
CA ILE A 97 -5.59 -8.42 -13.46
C ILE A 97 -5.23 -9.76 -12.85
N SER A 98 -3.98 -9.88 -12.42
CA SER A 98 -3.46 -11.06 -11.71
C SER A 98 -3.66 -10.88 -10.20
N GLY A 99 -4.05 -11.95 -9.49
CA GLY A 99 -4.13 -11.93 -8.01
C GLY A 99 -5.53 -12.01 -7.39
N GLY A 100 -6.56 -12.33 -8.17
CA GLY A 100 -7.87 -12.72 -7.63
C GLY A 100 -8.81 -11.57 -7.25
N GLY A 101 -8.45 -10.32 -7.56
CA GLY A 101 -9.31 -9.18 -7.34
C GLY A 101 -8.57 -7.85 -7.37
N VAL A 102 -9.33 -6.76 -7.43
CA VAL A 102 -8.79 -5.41 -7.24
C VAL A 102 -8.52 -5.23 -5.75
N ALA A 103 -7.26 -5.04 -5.38
CA ALA A 103 -6.91 -4.77 -3.99
C ALA A 103 -7.44 -3.40 -3.56
N ASN A 104 -7.75 -3.26 -2.27
CA ASN A 104 -7.98 -1.94 -1.69
C ASN A 104 -6.68 -1.15 -1.65
N ASP A 105 -6.82 0.18 -1.63
CA ASP A 105 -5.72 1.09 -1.39
C ASP A 105 -5.09 0.88 0.00
N PRO A 106 -3.94 1.51 0.30
CA PRO A 106 -3.23 1.30 1.55
C PRO A 106 -3.92 1.86 2.80
N TRP A 107 -5.00 2.62 2.63
CA TRP A 107 -5.88 3.08 3.72
C TRP A 107 -7.15 2.20 3.83
N GLY A 108 -7.21 1.11 3.06
CA GLY A 108 -8.28 0.13 3.10
C GLY A 108 -9.54 0.56 2.35
N LYS A 109 -9.45 1.57 1.49
CA LYS A 109 -10.56 2.05 0.65
C LYS A 109 -10.48 1.45 -0.74
N PRO A 110 -11.62 1.17 -1.39
CA PRO A 110 -11.61 0.73 -2.78
C PRO A 110 -11.18 1.86 -3.71
N TYR A 111 -10.43 1.52 -4.75
CA TYR A 111 -10.15 2.44 -5.85
C TYR A 111 -11.45 2.87 -6.54
N GLN A 112 -11.52 4.15 -6.88
CA GLN A 112 -12.65 4.73 -7.58
C GLN A 112 -12.39 4.73 -9.07
N TYR A 113 -13.41 4.37 -9.83
CA TYR A 113 -13.37 4.32 -11.28
C TYR A 113 -14.66 4.89 -11.85
N ILE A 114 -14.52 5.80 -12.80
CA ILE A 114 -15.64 6.45 -13.48
C ILE A 114 -15.33 6.46 -14.98
N SER A 115 -16.29 6.01 -15.79
CA SER A 115 -16.24 6.13 -17.25
C SER A 115 -17.62 6.50 -17.81
N PRO A 116 -17.73 7.54 -18.66
CA PRO A 116 -16.63 8.44 -19.09
C PRO A 116 -16.11 9.33 -17.94
N GLY A 117 -14.82 9.67 -17.98
CA GLY A 117 -14.20 10.59 -17.01
C GLY A 117 -14.56 12.05 -17.29
N ILE A 118 -14.17 12.94 -16.38
CA ILE A 118 -14.46 14.39 -16.47
C ILE A 118 -13.61 15.03 -17.58
N GLU A 119 -12.30 14.75 -17.60
CA GLU A 119 -11.35 15.31 -18.57
C GLU A 119 -10.74 14.25 -19.49
N ASN A 120 -10.78 12.98 -19.08
CA ASN A 120 -10.18 11.84 -19.79
C ASN A 120 -11.24 10.77 -20.08
N ASP A 121 -10.89 9.76 -20.88
CA ASP A 121 -11.80 8.65 -21.23
C ASP A 121 -12.34 7.91 -19.99
N TYR A 122 -11.58 7.93 -18.90
CA TYR A 122 -11.98 7.46 -17.58
C TYR A 122 -11.23 8.24 -16.49
N ASP A 123 -11.78 8.21 -15.28
CA ASP A 123 -11.08 8.62 -14.08
C ASP A 123 -10.80 7.40 -13.21
N LEU A 124 -9.56 7.31 -12.71
CA LEU A 124 -9.10 6.26 -11.81
C LEU A 124 -8.30 6.89 -10.70
N PHE A 125 -8.75 6.76 -9.45
CA PHE A 125 -8.13 7.43 -8.32
C PHE A 125 -8.36 6.71 -6.98
N SER A 126 -7.52 7.01 -6.00
CA SER A 126 -7.74 6.72 -4.57
C SER A 126 -8.11 8.02 -3.87
N MET A 127 -9.05 7.92 -2.92
CA MET A 127 -9.48 9.04 -2.07
C MET A 127 -8.46 9.39 -0.96
N GLY A 128 -7.25 8.83 -1.01
CA GLY A 128 -6.20 9.13 -0.04
C GLY A 128 -6.54 8.75 1.41
N ALA A 129 -5.87 9.40 2.35
CA ALA A 129 -5.95 9.06 3.77
C ALA A 129 -7.26 9.50 4.46
N ASP A 130 -7.94 10.53 3.94
CA ASP A 130 -9.19 11.02 4.53
C ASP A 130 -10.42 10.28 3.97
N GLY A 131 -10.29 9.61 2.83
CA GLY A 131 -11.35 8.85 2.20
C GLY A 131 -12.48 9.74 1.68
N ARG A 132 -12.16 11.00 1.32
CA ARG A 132 -13.12 11.96 0.77
C ARG A 132 -12.56 12.50 -0.53
N THR A 133 -13.45 12.84 -1.46
CA THR A 133 -13.04 13.52 -2.69
C THR A 133 -12.48 14.90 -2.39
N GLY A 134 -11.37 15.26 -3.01
CA GLY A 134 -10.66 16.53 -2.86
C GLY A 134 -9.47 16.43 -1.90
N GLY A 135 -9.35 17.42 -1.03
CA GLY A 135 -8.25 17.51 -0.05
C GLY A 135 -6.95 18.13 -0.59
N GLU A 136 -6.03 18.39 0.34
CA GLU A 136 -4.71 18.98 0.04
C GLU A 136 -3.60 18.18 0.72
N GLY A 137 -2.41 18.18 0.12
CA GLY A 137 -1.25 17.46 0.63
C GLY A 137 -1.54 15.97 0.81
N LYS A 138 -1.37 15.45 2.03
CA LYS A 138 -1.56 14.02 2.35
C LYS A 138 -3.02 13.54 2.25
N PHE A 139 -3.96 14.46 2.17
CA PHE A 139 -5.38 14.18 2.03
C PHE A 139 -5.87 14.38 0.59
N GLN A 140 -4.98 14.72 -0.33
CA GLN A 140 -5.34 14.91 -1.73
C GLN A 140 -5.64 13.57 -2.39
N ASP A 141 -6.67 13.55 -3.23
CA ASP A 141 -6.94 12.46 -4.16
C ASP A 141 -5.74 12.16 -5.07
N ILE A 142 -5.36 10.88 -5.13
CA ILE A 142 -4.28 10.40 -5.98
C ILE A 142 -4.91 9.74 -7.20
N SER A 143 -4.87 10.42 -8.33
CA SER A 143 -5.37 9.92 -9.61
C SER A 143 -4.25 9.42 -10.50
N VAL A 144 -4.62 8.59 -11.47
CA VAL A 144 -3.68 8.12 -12.49
C VAL A 144 -3.04 9.27 -13.29
N TRP A 145 -3.74 10.41 -13.35
CA TRP A 145 -3.33 11.60 -14.09
C TRP A 145 -2.39 12.52 -13.30
N ASN A 146 -2.54 12.57 -11.96
CA ASN A 146 -1.75 13.48 -11.11
C ASN A 146 -0.66 12.77 -10.27
N MET A 147 -0.60 11.43 -10.25
CA MET A 147 0.31 10.66 -9.38
C MET A 147 1.81 10.99 -9.51
N ASN A 148 2.24 11.62 -10.62
CA ASN A 148 3.63 12.03 -10.84
C ASN A 148 3.89 13.49 -10.43
N ALA A 149 2.84 14.30 -10.33
CA ALA A 149 2.93 15.70 -9.92
C ALA A 149 2.90 15.88 -8.40
N ILE A 150 2.41 14.87 -7.67
CA ILE A 150 2.35 14.87 -6.21
C ILE A 150 3.77 14.64 -5.66
N ASN A 151 4.50 15.75 -5.44
CA ASN A 151 5.75 15.76 -4.70
C ASN A 151 5.46 16.03 -3.22
N PHE A 152 5.50 14.99 -2.39
CA PHE A 152 5.48 15.13 -0.94
C PHE A 152 6.86 15.60 -0.45
N ASN A 153 7.18 16.87 -0.64
CA ASN A 153 8.15 17.50 0.24
C ASN A 153 7.51 17.53 1.64
N VAL A 154 7.91 16.56 2.46
CA VAL A 154 7.58 16.46 3.88
C VAL A 154 8.30 17.57 4.62
N GLU A 155 7.87 18.82 4.42
CA GLU A 155 8.27 19.95 5.26
C GLU A 155 7.01 20.65 5.78
N ASN A 156 6.49 20.12 6.89
CA ASN A 156 6.44 20.78 8.21
C ASN A 156 5.90 19.80 9.25
#